data_AF-A0A358KM00-F1
#
_entry.id   AF-A0A358KM00-F1
#
_cell.length_a   1.000
_cell.length_b   1.000
_cell.length_c   1.000
_cell.angle_alpha   90.00
_cell.angle_beta   90.00
_cell.angle_gamma   90.00
#
_symmetry.space_group_name_H-M   'P 1'
#
loop_
_entity.id
_entity.type
_entity.pdbx_description
1 polymer ?
#
loop_
_entity_poly.entity_id
_entity_poly.type
_entity_poly.pdbx_seq_one_letter_code
_entity_poly.pdbx_strand_id
1 'polypeptide(L)'
;MNQIDRRQFVRNLGVSTATLPFLVGLPSLGLAKTAPRRQRLVVMFSPNGTIPKNFWPDTTGSDFELKEIMKPLEPFRDRMLVLNGVNNKLQGDGDRHMRGMSCLLTGIE
;
A
#
# COMPACT_ATOMS: atom_id res chain seq x y z
N MET A 1 8.10 29.49 -10.39
CA MET A 1 6.69 29.51 -10.82
C MET A 1 5.89 30.27 -9.78
N ASN A 2 5.42 31.48 -10.09
CA ASN A 2 4.66 32.28 -9.13
C ASN A 2 3.33 31.58 -8.82
N GLN A 3 3.09 31.25 -7.55
CA GLN A 3 1.79 30.78 -7.09
C GLN A 3 0.79 31.93 -7.20
N ILE A 4 -0.15 31.81 -8.13
CA ILE A 4 -1.31 32.69 -8.14
C ILE A 4 -2.19 32.25 -6.97
N ASP A 5 -2.38 33.14 -6.00
CA ASP A 5 -3.26 32.88 -4.86
C ASP A 5 -4.72 32.81 -5.34
N ARG A 6 -5.48 31.80 -4.88
CA ARG A 6 -6.88 31.58 -5.26
C ARG A 6 -7.73 32.84 -5.08
N ARG A 7 -7.46 33.60 -4.01
CA ARG A 7 -8.18 34.84 -3.70
C ARG A 7 -7.87 35.93 -4.72
N GLN A 8 -6.62 36.03 -5.18
CA GLN A 8 -6.22 36.99 -6.22
C GLN A 8 -6.79 36.59 -7.58
N PHE A 9 -6.79 35.30 -7.92
CA PHE A 9 -7.40 34.80 -9.15
C PHE A 9 -8.89 35.16 -9.23
N VAL A 10 -9.67 34.82 -8.20
CA VAL A 10 -11.12 35.10 -8.18
C VAL A 10 -11.41 36.60 -8.17
N ARG A 11 -10.63 37.40 -7.44
CA ARG A 11 -10.81 38.86 -7.38
C ARG A 11 -10.54 39.54 -8.73
N ASN A 12 -9.61 39.00 -9.52
CA ASN A 12 -9.21 39.58 -10.80
C ASN A 12 -9.96 38.96 -12.01
N LEU A 13 -10.62 37.81 -11.84
CA LEU A 13 -11.21 37.06 -12.96
C LEU A 13 -12.38 37.78 -13.64
N GLY A 14 -13.04 38.75 -12.99
CA GLY A 14 -14.20 39.45 -13.56
C GLY A 14 -15.35 38.47 -13.82
N VAL A 15 -16.32 38.41 -12.91
CA VAL A 15 -17.41 37.42 -12.98
C VAL A 15 -18.38 37.77 -14.11
N SER A 16 -18.04 37.39 -15.34
CA SER A 16 -18.96 37.33 -16.47
C SER A 16 -19.47 35.89 -16.64
N THR A 17 -20.66 35.72 -17.18
CA THR A 17 -21.24 34.39 -17.49
C THR A 17 -20.33 33.53 -18.38
N ALA A 18 -19.44 34.15 -19.17
CA ALA A 18 -18.44 33.47 -19.98
C ALA A 18 -17.35 32.75 -19.18
N THR A 19 -17.13 33.12 -17.91
CA THR A 19 -16.14 32.49 -17.03
C THR A 19 -16.69 31.26 -16.28
N LEU A 20 -18.01 31.06 -16.31
CA LEU A 20 -18.68 29.97 -15.58
C LEU A 20 -18.18 28.56 -15.98
N PRO A 21 -17.96 28.21 -17.27
CA PRO A 21 -17.43 26.91 -17.63
C PRO A 21 -16.02 26.65 -17.07
N PHE A 22 -15.20 27.70 -16.97
CA PHE A 22 -13.85 27.62 -16.44
C PHE A 22 -13.83 27.53 -14.91
N LEU A 23 -14.79 28.15 -14.22
CA LEU A 23 -14.96 28.06 -12.77
C LEU A 23 -15.48 26.69 -12.34
N VAL A 24 -16.45 26.11 -13.04
CA VAL A 24 -17.01 24.78 -12.73
C VAL A 24 -15.98 23.65 -12.99
N GLY A 25 -15.04 23.88 -13.90
CA GLY A 25 -13.90 22.97 -14.15
C GLY A 25 -12.79 23.02 -13.10
N LEU A 26 -12.80 23.98 -12.16
CA LEU A 26 -11.80 24.04 -11.11
C LEU A 26 -12.03 22.89 -10.11
N PRO A 27 -10.99 22.10 -9.76
CA PRO A 27 -11.12 20.99 -8.81
C PRO A 27 -11.69 21.38 -7.44
N SER A 28 -11.61 22.67 -7.07
CA SER A 28 -12.13 23.21 -5.82
C SER A 28 -13.57 23.72 -5.86
N LEU A 29 -14.15 23.91 -7.05
CA LEU A 29 -15.52 24.43 -7.24
C LEU A 29 -16.44 23.43 -7.95
N GLY A 30 -15.87 22.50 -8.71
CA GLY A 30 -16.60 21.31 -9.12
C GLY A 30 -17.05 20.56 -7.86
N LEU A 31 -18.29 20.06 -7.88
CA LEU A 31 -18.83 19.05 -6.97
C LEU A 31 -18.06 17.72 -7.13
N ALA A 32 -16.73 17.77 -7.11
CA ALA A 32 -15.87 16.64 -6.92
C ALA A 32 -16.20 16.13 -5.52
N LYS A 33 -17.16 15.20 -5.46
CA LYS A 33 -17.25 14.23 -4.38
C LYS A 33 -15.82 13.87 -4.06
N THR A 34 -15.41 14.05 -2.82
CA THR A 34 -14.17 13.51 -2.28
C THR A 34 -14.25 12.01 -2.49
N ALA A 35 -13.83 11.56 -3.68
CA ALA A 35 -13.86 10.17 -4.03
C ALA A 35 -12.99 9.48 -2.98
N PRO A 36 -13.50 8.45 -2.29
CA PRO A 36 -12.73 7.80 -1.25
C PRO A 36 -11.39 7.37 -1.83
N ARG A 37 -10.33 7.57 -1.06
CA ARG A 37 -8.97 7.23 -1.49
C ARG A 37 -8.97 5.76 -1.93
N ARG A 38 -8.52 5.50 -3.16
CA ARG A 38 -8.42 4.13 -3.68
C ARG A 38 -7.58 3.27 -2.72
N GLN A 39 -8.17 2.22 -2.19
CA GLN A 39 -7.45 1.21 -1.42
C GLN A 39 -6.60 0.37 -2.38
N ARG A 40 -5.38 0.04 -1.96
CA ARG A 40 -4.44 -0.77 -2.74
C ARG A 40 -3.90 -1.86 -1.82
N LEU A 41 -3.98 -3.10 -2.29
CA LEU A 41 -3.36 -4.25 -1.65
C LEU A 41 -2.06 -4.56 -2.41
N VAL A 42 -0.97 -4.76 -1.68
CA VAL A 42 0.30 -5.23 -2.23
C VAL A 42 0.62 -6.56 -1.54
N VAL A 43 0.91 -7.57 -2.33
CA VAL A 43 1.34 -8.88 -1.86
C VAL A 43 2.73 -9.15 -2.42
N MET A 44 3.66 -9.55 -1.55
CA MET A 44 5.05 -9.78 -1.89
C MET A 44 5.45 -11.20 -1.53
N PHE A 45 6.19 -11.85 -2.42
CA PHE A 45 6.78 -13.16 -2.20
C PHE A 45 8.30 -13.05 -2.24
N SER A 46 8.98 -13.74 -1.32
CA SER A 46 10.43 -13.85 -1.30
C SER A 46 10.81 -15.31 -1.62
N PRO A 47 11.39 -15.59 -2.81
CA PRO A 47 11.80 -16.94 -3.20
C PRO A 47 13.07 -17.38 -2.47
N ASN A 48 13.45 -18.66 -2.61
CA ASN A 48 14.73 -19.23 -2.18
C ASN A 48 14.98 -19.29 -0.66
N GLY A 49 14.01 -18.89 0.16
CA GLY A 49 14.09 -18.95 1.61
C GLY A 49 14.70 -17.70 2.24
N THR A 50 14.96 -17.76 3.55
CA THR A 50 15.54 -16.67 4.34
C THR A 50 16.52 -17.24 5.37
N ILE A 51 17.29 -16.40 6.06
CA ILE A 51 18.13 -16.81 7.18
C ILE A 51 17.27 -16.76 8.45
N PRO A 52 16.75 -17.89 8.97
CA PRO A 52 15.67 -17.86 9.98
C PRO A 52 16.07 -17.12 11.25
N LYS A 53 17.32 -17.31 11.70
CA LYS A 53 17.90 -16.64 12.86
C LYS A 53 17.98 -15.12 12.74
N ASN A 54 17.98 -14.56 11.52
CA ASN A 54 18.04 -13.12 11.25
C ASN A 54 16.70 -12.56 10.72
N PHE A 55 15.67 -13.41 10.60
CA PHE A 55 14.35 -13.04 10.08
C PHE A 55 13.28 -13.11 11.17
N TRP A 56 13.09 -14.28 11.78
CA TRP A 56 11.98 -14.51 12.72
C TRP A 56 12.28 -13.93 14.10
N PRO A 57 11.35 -13.16 14.71
CA PRO A 57 11.46 -12.75 16.10
C PRO A 57 11.60 -13.94 17.05
N ASP A 58 12.32 -13.75 18.15
CA ASP A 58 12.57 -14.81 19.15
C ASP A 58 11.41 -14.97 20.14
N THR A 59 10.58 -13.94 20.32
CA THR A 59 9.47 -13.91 21.26
C THR A 59 8.12 -13.80 20.54
N THR A 60 7.08 -14.26 21.21
CA THR A 60 5.68 -14.10 20.77
C THR A 60 4.99 -13.02 21.60
N GLY A 61 3.91 -12.43 21.07
CA GLY A 61 3.20 -11.32 21.71
C GLY A 61 3.41 -9.99 20.98
N SER A 62 2.97 -8.88 21.57
CA SER A 62 3.09 -7.53 21.00
C SER A 62 4.51 -6.95 21.09
N ASP A 63 5.33 -7.51 21.97
CA ASP A 63 6.63 -6.94 22.36
C ASP A 63 7.79 -7.63 21.63
N PHE A 64 7.52 -8.18 20.45
CA PHE A 64 8.54 -8.80 19.61
C PHE A 64 9.52 -7.76 19.05
N GLU A 65 10.78 -8.14 18.89
CA GLU A 65 11.81 -7.31 18.27
C GLU A 65 12.01 -7.73 16.81
N LEU A 66 12.12 -6.74 15.91
CA LEU A 66 12.44 -6.99 14.51
C LEU A 66 13.92 -7.34 14.36
N LYS A 67 14.19 -8.44 13.66
CA LYS A 67 15.57 -8.84 13.33
C LYS A 67 16.12 -8.08 12.13
N GLU A 68 17.42 -8.22 11.88
CA GLU A 68 18.18 -7.52 10.84
C GLU A 68 17.45 -7.45 9.49
N ILE A 69 16.91 -8.57 9.00
CA ILE A 69 16.24 -8.62 7.68
C ILE A 69 14.93 -7.82 7.68
N MET A 70 14.22 -7.74 8.81
CA MET A 70 12.95 -7.02 8.95
C MET A 70 13.13 -5.59 9.44
N LYS A 71 14.35 -5.16 9.79
CA LYS A 71 14.64 -3.82 10.33
C LYS A 71 14.14 -2.65 9.46
N PRO A 72 14.12 -2.73 8.11
CA PRO A 72 13.51 -1.69 7.29
C PRO A 72 12.00 -1.47 7.54
N LEU A 73 11.31 -2.43 8.18
CA LEU A 73 9.89 -2.36 8.50
C LEU A 73 9.61 -1.74 9.87
N GLU A 74 10.63 -1.34 10.63
CA GLU A 74 10.48 -0.70 11.95
C GLU A 74 9.44 0.44 11.98
N PRO A 75 9.33 1.33 10.97
CA PRO A 75 8.30 2.39 10.94
C PRO A 75 6.85 1.88 10.89
N PHE A 76 6.65 0.58 10.75
CA PHE A 76 5.35 -0.09 10.68
C PHE A 76 5.17 -1.13 11.79
N ARG A 77 6.10 -1.27 12.74
CA ARG A 77 6.08 -2.32 13.79
C ARG A 77 4.74 -2.40 14.52
N ASP A 78 4.16 -1.26 14.86
CA ASP A 78 2.87 -1.10 15.54
C ASP A 78 1.66 -1.58 14.71
N ARG A 79 1.86 -1.79 13.40
CA ARG A 79 0.85 -2.23 12.43
C ARG A 79 1.21 -3.59 11.81
N MET A 80 2.14 -4.33 12.41
CA MET A 80 2.59 -5.63 11.90
C MET A 80 1.97 -6.79 12.68
N LEU A 81 1.60 -7.82 11.92
CA LEU A 81 1.33 -9.17 12.44
C LEU A 81 2.36 -10.10 11.79
N VAL A 82 3.22 -10.70 12.61
CA VAL A 82 4.22 -11.66 12.15
C VAL A 82 3.71 -13.07 12.45
N LEU A 83 3.46 -13.86 11.40
CA LEU A 83 2.99 -15.24 11.50
C LEU A 83 4.12 -16.20 11.11
N ASN A 84 4.46 -17.10 12.03
CA ASN A 84 5.40 -18.19 11.78
C ASN A 84 4.67 -19.53 11.99
N GLY A 85 5.02 -20.55 11.20
CA GLY A 85 4.39 -21.87 11.24
C GLY A 85 3.21 -22.08 10.28
N VAL A 86 2.93 -21.13 9.39
CA VAL A 86 1.94 -21.30 8.31
C VAL A 86 2.64 -21.85 7.08
N ASN A 87 2.15 -22.96 6.52
CA ASN A 87 2.73 -23.61 5.35
C ASN A 87 1.66 -24.07 4.35
N ASN A 88 1.99 -23.97 3.06
CA ASN A 88 1.19 -24.56 1.99
C ASN A 88 1.41 -26.08 1.94
N LYS A 89 0.32 -26.85 2.03
CA LYS A 89 0.33 -28.32 2.00
C LYS A 89 -0.16 -28.91 0.67
N LEU A 90 -0.46 -28.07 -0.33
CA LEU A 90 -0.94 -28.52 -1.64
C LEU A 90 0.09 -29.39 -2.37
N GLN A 91 -0.42 -30.40 -3.07
CA GLN A 91 0.32 -31.36 -3.91
C GLN A 91 -0.25 -31.33 -5.35
N GLY A 92 0.44 -31.91 -6.33
CA GLY A 92 0.17 -31.69 -7.77
C GLY A 92 1.39 -32.01 -8.66
N ASP A 93 1.47 -31.43 -9.86
CA ASP A 93 2.57 -31.59 -10.84
C ASP A 93 3.64 -30.46 -10.76
N GLY A 94 4.92 -30.78 -11.01
CA GLY A 94 6.06 -29.83 -10.91
C GLY A 94 6.83 -29.83 -9.57
N ASP A 95 7.82 -28.94 -9.40
CA ASP A 95 8.63 -28.83 -8.17
C ASP A 95 7.97 -27.96 -7.08
N ARG A 96 8.20 -28.31 -5.80
CA ARG A 96 7.61 -27.60 -4.64
C ARG A 96 8.04 -26.14 -4.56
N HIS A 97 9.24 -25.80 -5.01
CA HIS A 97 9.73 -24.43 -5.03
C HIS A 97 8.84 -23.55 -5.92
N MET A 98 8.47 -24.03 -7.11
CA MET A 98 7.72 -23.25 -8.09
C MET A 98 6.28 -22.99 -7.63
N ARG A 99 5.65 -23.98 -6.97
CA ARG A 99 4.26 -23.88 -6.51
C ARG A 99 4.04 -22.95 -5.33
N GLY A 100 5.08 -22.68 -4.54
CA GLY A 100 4.99 -21.71 -3.44
C GLY A 100 4.49 -20.35 -3.92
N MET A 101 4.83 -19.97 -5.15
CA MET A 101 4.39 -18.71 -5.77
C MET A 101 2.95 -18.78 -6.29
N SER A 102 2.55 -19.87 -6.94
CA SER A 102 1.20 -19.99 -7.54
C SER A 102 0.09 -19.94 -6.49
N CYS A 103 0.36 -20.50 -5.31
CA CYS A 103 -0.64 -20.66 -4.26
C CYS A 103 -0.73 -19.49 -3.26
N LEU A 104 -0.01 -18.38 -3.47
CA LEU A 104 0.21 -17.33 -2.45
C LEU A 104 -1.06 -16.64 -1.94
N LEU A 105 -2.09 -16.49 -2.78
CA LEU A 105 -3.29 -15.72 -2.45
C LEU A 105 -4.44 -16.62 -2.00
N THR A 106 -4.84 -17.53 -2.89
CA THR A 106 -6.08 -18.30 -2.76
C THR A 106 -5.83 -19.73 -2.28
N GLY A 107 -4.57 -20.17 -2.19
CA GLY A 107 -4.25 -21.54 -1.82
C GLY A 107 -4.85 -22.57 -2.77
N ILE A 108 -4.95 -22.23 -4.06
CA ILE A 108 -5.31 -23.13 -5.16
C ILE A 108 -4.29 -22.94 -6.28
N GLU A 109 -4.02 -24.02 -7.02
CA GLU A 109 -3.21 -24.03 -8.26
C GLU A 109 -4.10 -24.45 -9.44
#